data_AF-A0A9D5IHD5-F1
#
_entry.id   AF-A0A9D5IHD5-F1
#
_cell.length_a   1.000
_cell.length_b   1.000
_cell.length_c   1.000
_cell.angle_alpha   90.00
_cell.angle_beta   90.00
_cell.angle_gamma   90.00
#
_symmetry.space_group_name_H-M   'P 1'
#
loop_
_entity.id
_entity.type
_entity.pdbx_description
1 polymer ?
#
loop_
_entity_poly.entity_id
_entity_poly.type
_entity_poly.pdbx_seq_one_letter_code
_entity_poly.pdbx_strand_id
1 'polypeptide(L)'
;MSFTITDPNTLAAFVATGSEIEILGPDGQLLGRFTPAPRPGMSFPEFGVSDEEMFRRLNDPNAKWVTGDEVMARLRSLRDKS
;
A
#
# COMPACT_ATOMS: atom_id res chain seq x y z
N MET A 1 3.86 -21.26 -14.73
CA MET A 1 2.92 -21.17 -15.87
C MET A 1 2.29 -19.79 -15.81
N SER A 2 2.28 -19.03 -16.90
CA SER A 2 1.70 -17.68 -16.95
C SER A 2 0.49 -17.67 -17.87
N PHE A 3 -0.54 -16.90 -17.51
CA PHE A 3 -1.71 -16.66 -18.34
C PHE A 3 -1.74 -15.18 -18.73
N THR A 4 -2.08 -14.88 -19.98
CA THR A 4 -2.14 -13.51 -20.50
C THR A 4 -3.58 -13.12 -20.77
N ILE A 5 -4.04 -12.02 -20.15
CA ILE A 5 -5.35 -11.43 -20.42
C ILE A 5 -5.25 -10.67 -21.76
N THR A 6 -6.02 -11.11 -22.76
CA THR A 6 -6.03 -10.51 -24.11
C THR A 6 -7.20 -9.57 -24.36
N ASP A 7 -8.29 -9.73 -23.59
CA ASP A 7 -9.46 -8.88 -23.70
C ASP A 7 -9.19 -7.48 -23.09
N PRO A 8 -9.33 -6.39 -23.88
CA PRO A 8 -9.01 -5.04 -23.41
C PRO A 8 -9.87 -4.56 -22.24
N ASN A 9 -11.15 -4.94 -22.19
CA ASN A 9 -12.06 -4.53 -21.13
C ASN A 9 -11.70 -5.21 -19.81
N THR A 10 -11.40 -6.51 -19.88
CA THR A 10 -10.93 -7.28 -18.73
C THR A 10 -9.59 -6.74 -18.24
N LEU A 11 -8.65 -6.44 -19.15
CA LEU A 11 -7.38 -5.80 -18.77
C LEU A 11 -7.61 -4.48 -18.03
N ALA A 12 -8.48 -3.61 -18.54
CA ALA A 12 -8.79 -2.32 -17.90
C ALA A 12 -9.37 -2.49 -16.48
N ALA A 13 -10.24 -3.49 -16.26
CA ALA A 13 -10.80 -3.78 -14.94
C ALA A 13 -9.73 -4.23 -13.92
N PHE A 14 -8.79 -5.07 -14.34
CA PHE A 14 -7.66 -5.52 -13.51
C PHE A 14 -6.62 -4.42 -13.26
N VAL A 15 -6.41 -3.52 -14.22
CA VAL A 15 -5.50 -2.37 -14.04
C VAL A 15 -6.12 -1.33 -13.12
N ALA A 16 -7.42 -1.06 -13.25
CA ALA A 16 -8.12 -0.06 -12.45
C ALA A 16 -8.20 -0.43 -10.97
N THR A 17 -8.13 -1.72 -10.65
CA THR A 17 -8.18 -2.21 -9.27
C THR A 17 -6.89 -1.90 -8.54
N GLY A 18 -7.00 -1.06 -7.50
CA GLY A 18 -5.89 -0.68 -6.61
C GLY A 18 -5.74 -1.63 -5.41
N SER A 19 -6.56 -2.67 -5.33
CA SER A 19 -6.67 -3.59 -4.19
C SER A 19 -6.90 -5.02 -4.68
N GLU A 20 -6.76 -5.99 -3.78
CA GLU A 20 -7.09 -7.40 -4.04
C GLU A 20 -8.55 -7.57 -4.47
N ILE A 21 -8.78 -8.42 -5.48
CA ILE A 21 -10.12 -8.78 -5.97
C ILE A 21 -10.28 -10.29 -6.15
N GLU A 22 -11.52 -10.76 -6.08
CA GLU A 22 -11.89 -12.13 -6.40
C GLU A 22 -12.16 -12.30 -7.90
N ILE A 23 -11.67 -13.40 -8.47
CA ILE A 23 -11.94 -13.79 -9.86
C ILE A 23 -13.05 -14.84 -9.81
N LEU A 24 -14.23 -14.47 -10.31
CA LEU A 24 -15.39 -15.34 -10.35
C LEU A 24 -15.63 -15.87 -11.77
N GLY A 25 -16.07 -17.11 -11.86
CA GLY A 25 -16.64 -17.70 -13.07
C GLY A 25 -18.03 -17.15 -13.38
N PRO A 26 -18.56 -17.40 -14.59
CA PRO A 26 -19.89 -16.93 -14.99
C PRO A 26 -21.03 -17.56 -14.18
N ASP A 27 -20.78 -18.68 -13.52
CA ASP A 27 -21.67 -19.37 -12.59
C ASP A 27 -21.54 -18.84 -11.14
N GLY A 28 -20.67 -17.86 -10.91
CA GLY A 28 -20.37 -17.32 -9.58
C GLY A 28 -19.33 -18.13 -8.80
N GLN A 29 -18.72 -19.18 -9.39
CA GLN A 29 -17.69 -19.96 -8.72
C GLN A 29 -16.42 -19.13 -8.53
N LEU A 30 -15.82 -19.18 -7.33
CA LEU A 30 -14.51 -18.58 -7.10
C LEU A 30 -13.41 -19.37 -7.83
N LEU A 31 -12.78 -18.74 -8.81
CA LEU A 31 -11.65 -19.29 -9.57
C LEU A 31 -10.31 -18.95 -8.92
N GLY A 32 -10.25 -17.81 -8.20
CA GLY A 32 -9.06 -17.39 -7.49
C GLY A 32 -9.11 -15.93 -7.03
N ARG A 33 -7.96 -15.41 -6.64
CA ARG A 33 -7.78 -14.00 -6.25
C ARG A 33 -6.67 -13.36 -7.07
N PHE A 34 -6.86 -12.09 -7.39
CA PHE A 34 -5.85 -11.25 -8.02
C PHE A 34 -5.40 -10.19 -7.05
N THR A 35 -4.11 -10.20 -6.72
CA THR A 35 -3.45 -9.14 -5.99
C THR A 35 -2.67 -8.31 -7.01
N PRO A 36 -3.04 -7.04 -7.25
CA PRO A 36 -2.33 -6.21 -8.20
C PRO A 36 -0.87 -6.07 -7.78
N ALA A 37 0.05 -6.10 -8.76
CA ALA A 37 1.42 -5.74 -8.50
C ALA A 37 1.47 -4.27 -8.01
N PRO A 38 2.34 -3.94 -7.04
CA PRO A 38 2.52 -2.55 -6.61
C PRO A 38 2.83 -1.70 -7.83
N ARG A 39 2.02 -0.66 -8.07
CA ARG A 39 2.34 0.29 -9.15
C ARG A 39 3.65 0.99 -8.77
N PRO A 40 4.65 1.06 -9.67
CA PRO A 40 5.82 1.89 -9.44
C PRO A 40 5.37 3.32 -9.12
N GLY A 41 5.71 3.83 -7.94
CA GLY A 41 5.26 5.16 -7.46
C GLY A 41 3.92 5.18 -6.69
N MET A 42 3.39 4.04 -6.23
CA MET A 42 2.35 4.03 -5.19
C MET A 42 2.93 3.53 -3.87
N SER A 43 3.39 4.49 -3.07
CA SER A 43 3.64 4.32 -1.64
C SER A 43 2.27 4.39 -0.93
N PHE A 44 1.74 3.24 -0.47
CA PHE A 44 0.59 3.09 0.44
C PHE A 44 -0.22 4.38 0.77
N PRO A 45 -1.36 4.65 0.10
CA PRO A 45 -2.14 5.85 0.34
C PRO A 45 -2.98 5.82 1.63
N GLU A 46 -2.87 4.77 2.46
CA GLU A 46 -3.62 4.71 3.72
C GLU A 46 -3.18 5.77 4.75
N PHE A 47 -2.06 6.47 4.51
CA PHE A 47 -1.62 7.60 5.34
C PHE A 47 -1.17 8.83 4.54
N GLY A 48 -1.81 9.17 3.41
CA GLY A 48 -1.79 10.55 2.88
C GLY A 48 -0.43 11.22 2.63
N VAL A 49 0.67 10.47 2.47
CA VAL A 49 1.98 11.02 2.14
C VAL A 49 2.25 10.76 0.66
N SER A 50 2.41 11.83 -0.12
CA SER A 50 2.82 11.72 -1.53
C SER A 50 4.29 11.27 -1.65
N ASP A 51 4.68 10.71 -2.78
CA ASP A 51 6.06 10.28 -3.04
C ASP A 51 7.08 11.41 -2.86
N GLU A 52 6.72 12.64 -3.24
CA GLU A 52 7.57 13.82 -3.04
C GLU A 52 7.78 14.15 -1.56
N GLU A 53 6.73 14.04 -0.74
CA GLU A 53 6.81 14.28 0.70
C GLU A 53 7.59 13.15 1.39
N MET A 54 7.45 11.91 0.94
CA MET A 54 8.25 10.78 1.44
C MET A 54 9.73 10.96 1.10
N PHE A 55 10.05 11.39 -0.13
CA PHE A 55 11.42 11.67 -0.54
C PHE A 55 12.03 12.85 0.24
N ARG A 56 11.24 13.90 0.51
CA ARG A 56 11.67 15.01 1.36
C ARG A 56 11.98 14.54 2.77
N ARG A 57 11.12 13.74 3.40
CA ARG A 57 11.34 13.23 4.76
C ARG A 57 12.54 12.31 4.87
N LEU A 58 12.76 11.47 3.85
CA LEU A 58 13.91 10.55 3.83
C LEU A 58 15.24 11.29 3.71
N ASN A 59 15.26 12.41 2.97
CA ASN A 59 16.46 13.19 2.70
C ASN A 59 16.57 14.46 3.55
N ASP A 60 15.68 14.67 4.53
CA ASP A 60 15.71 15.85 5.39
C ASP A 60 16.93 15.73 6.34
N PRO A 61 17.95 16.60 6.20
CA PRO A 61 19.12 16.57 7.08
C PRO A 61 18.78 16.94 8.54
N ASN A 62 17.61 17.52 8.79
CA ASN A 62 17.11 17.85 10.12
C ASN A 62 16.21 16.75 10.71
N ALA A 63 15.92 15.68 9.96
CA ALA A 63 15.13 14.58 10.48
C ALA A 63 15.90 13.86 11.60
N LYS A 64 15.41 14.02 12.83
CA LYS A 64 15.97 13.30 13.98
C LYS A 64 15.52 11.84 13.91
N TRP A 65 16.48 10.95 13.67
CA TRP A 65 16.29 9.52 13.87
C TRP A 65 16.07 9.23 15.35
N VAL A 66 15.00 8.49 15.65
CA VAL A 66 14.67 8.04 17.01
C VAL A 66 14.70 6.52 17.06
N THR A 67 15.17 5.99 18.17
CA THR A 67 15.20 4.56 18.45
C THR A 67 13.83 4.06 18.92
N GLY A 68 13.61 2.75 18.84
CA GLY A 68 12.39 2.13 19.37
C GLY A 68 12.17 2.42 20.87
N ASP A 69 13.25 2.48 21.64
CA ASP A 69 13.19 2.77 23.08
C ASP A 69 12.77 4.21 23.36
N GLU A 70 13.26 5.20 22.60
CA GLU A 70 12.85 6.59 22.70
C GLU A 70 11.36 6.77 22.36
N VAL A 71 10.87 6.06 21.34
CA VAL A 71 9.45 6.05 20.97
C VAL A 71 8.62 5.50 22.13
N MET A 72 9.00 4.34 22.68
CA MET A 72 8.27 3.71 23.79
C MET A 72 8.33 4.53 25.09
N ALA A 73 9.44 5.24 25.35
CA ALA A 73 9.54 6.18 26.47
C ALA A 73 8.59 7.37 26.29
N ARG A 74 8.51 7.92 25.06
CA ARG A 74 7.60 9.02 24.74
C ARG A 74 6.14 8.61 24.91
N LEU A 75 5.75 7.45 24.39
CA LEU A 75 4.37 6.94 24.51
C LEU A 75 3.95 6.75 25.96
N ARG A 76 4.84 6.21 26.80
CA ARG A 76 4.60 6.10 28.25
C ARG A 76 4.38 7.46 28.90
N SER A 77 5.24 8.44 28.59
CA SER A 77 5.13 9.81 29.14
C SER A 77 3.84 10.54 28.76
N LEU A 78 3.23 10.21 27.61
CA LEU A 78 1.98 10.82 27.16
C LEU A 78 0.77 10.20 27.86
N ARG A 79 0.81 8.87 28.05
CA ARG A 79 -0.21 8.14 28.79
C ARG A 79 -0.29 8.58 30.25
N ASP A 80 0.84 8.87 30.87
CA ASP A 80 0.90 9.29 32.29
C ASP A 80 0.52 10.78 32.48
N LYS A 81 0.29 11.52 31.40
CA LYS A 81 -0.14 12.94 31.40
C LYS A 81 -1.61 13.15 31.06
N SER A 82 -2.35 12.08 30.70
CA SER A 82 -3.81 12.09 30.48
C SER A 82 -4.53 11.56 31.71
#